data_AF-A0A1J0R7T7-F1
#
_entry.id   AF-A0A1J0R7T7-F1
#
_cell.length_a   1.000
_cell.length_b   1.000
_cell.length_c   1.000
_cell.angle_alpha   90.00
_cell.angle_beta   90.00
_cell.angle_gamma   90.00
#
_symmetry.space_group_name_H-M   'P 1'
#
loop_
_entity.id
_entity.type
_entity.pdbx_description
1 polymer ?
#
loop_
_entity_poly.entity_id
_entity_poly.type
_entity_poly.pdbx_seq_one_letter_code
_entity_poly.pdbx_strand_id
1 'polypeptide(L)'
;VNKTVEKLLVAANKLAGDGGDTADKEKITTALKKAAYGGAGTDRVPKLLGAGNDRQQHCGTANSAGASATISVAATIACLCSSGSGSAGSNTGCYTTATETQAAWNTGTDIADWEAIKTKCRTEAPTVKSATAETLKELTRALTALIYEPKGTNGNIGYIGNPASGSAAGNCDGNHAAGATACATFTSAANTIALPAWIGELENAAREAEEYERAAQATAAAEATIEALNETLESTPHLTTLSVPIAPTANKSPAHPGDTSKLKQQEAEKECNTKGEDKQDECDKLKPQGCVFNPKGDEGKKCTLSEEGKKEAVKGAEKPTEGAKPGVNCSTHTTKETCEAVPGTPPTGKAKVCGWIEDKCKDSSILVNKHFALSVVSAAFVALLF
;
A
#
# COMPACT_ATOMS: atom_id res chain seq x y z
N VAL A 1 31.93 3.90 -11.20
CA VAL A 1 31.09 4.19 -10.01
C VAL A 1 29.86 5.04 -10.37
N ASN A 2 29.97 6.04 -11.26
CA ASN A 2 28.89 7.03 -11.52
C ASN A 2 27.58 6.52 -12.19
N LYS A 3 27.64 5.56 -13.14
CA LYS A 3 26.45 5.13 -13.92
C LYS A 3 25.40 4.30 -13.15
N THR A 4 25.80 3.64 -12.05
CA THR A 4 24.87 2.82 -11.24
C THR A 4 24.09 3.71 -10.27
N VAL A 5 24.77 4.70 -9.69
CA VAL A 5 24.16 5.71 -8.81
C VAL A 5 23.16 6.57 -9.59
N GLU A 6 23.51 7.02 -10.81
CA GLU A 6 22.55 7.75 -11.67
C GLU A 6 21.29 6.94 -12.00
N LYS A 7 21.43 5.63 -12.25
CA LYS A 7 20.29 4.75 -12.54
C LYS A 7 19.40 4.51 -11.31
N LEU A 8 20.01 4.42 -10.12
CA LEU A 8 19.29 4.32 -8.85
C LEU A 8 18.54 5.62 -8.54
N LEU A 9 19.16 6.79 -8.75
CA LEU A 9 18.51 8.09 -8.59
C LEU A 9 17.35 8.30 -9.58
N VAL A 10 17.51 7.87 -10.82
CA VAL A 10 16.41 7.91 -11.81
C VAL A 10 15.29 6.95 -11.43
N ALA A 11 15.60 5.78 -10.88
CA ALA A 11 14.59 4.84 -10.39
C ALA A 11 13.89 5.37 -9.13
N ALA A 12 14.61 6.00 -8.20
CA ALA A 12 14.08 6.67 -7.02
C ALA A 12 13.13 7.82 -7.42
N ASN A 13 13.54 8.70 -8.32
CA ASN A 13 12.69 9.79 -8.84
C ASN A 13 11.46 9.29 -9.61
N LYS A 14 11.53 8.09 -10.19
CA LYS A 14 10.40 7.46 -10.88
C LYS A 14 9.45 6.75 -9.92
N LEU A 15 9.93 6.29 -8.78
CA LEU A 15 9.14 5.78 -7.65
C LEU A 15 8.50 6.92 -6.83
N ALA A 16 9.21 8.05 -6.70
CA ALA A 16 8.74 9.30 -6.12
C ALA A 16 7.89 10.15 -7.10
N GLY A 17 7.54 9.61 -8.26
CA GLY A 17 6.93 10.35 -9.36
C GLY A 17 5.58 11.00 -9.02
N ASP A 18 5.60 12.33 -9.05
CA ASP A 18 4.59 13.42 -9.07
C ASP A 18 3.15 13.15 -9.61
N GLY A 19 2.89 11.99 -10.21
CA GLY A 19 1.57 11.62 -10.76
C GLY A 19 0.66 10.84 -9.81
N GLY A 20 1.23 10.02 -8.91
CA GLY A 20 0.45 9.21 -7.94
C GLY A 20 -0.01 10.02 -6.74
N ASP A 21 0.88 10.84 -6.18
CA ASP A 21 0.63 11.68 -5.00
C ASP A 21 -0.55 12.65 -5.23
N THR A 22 -0.62 13.24 -6.42
CA THR A 22 -1.70 14.17 -6.79
C THR A 22 -3.03 13.45 -7.06
N ALA A 23 -3.00 12.33 -7.79
CA ALA A 23 -4.21 11.57 -8.13
C ALA A 23 -4.86 10.92 -6.89
N ASP A 24 -4.06 10.39 -5.97
CA ASP A 24 -4.58 9.77 -4.74
C ASP A 24 -5.11 10.83 -3.76
N LYS A 25 -4.43 11.99 -3.64
CA LYS A 25 -4.98 13.16 -2.93
C LYS A 25 -6.29 13.66 -3.55
N GLU A 26 -6.43 13.56 -4.86
CA GLU A 26 -7.67 13.91 -5.56
C GLU A 26 -8.83 12.96 -5.21
N LYS A 27 -8.57 11.66 -5.06
CA LYS A 27 -9.59 10.69 -4.60
C LYS A 27 -10.08 11.01 -3.19
N ILE A 28 -9.15 11.26 -2.24
CA ILE A 28 -9.48 11.67 -0.87
C ILE A 28 -10.32 12.95 -0.90
N THR A 29 -9.86 13.95 -1.65
CA THR A 29 -10.55 15.24 -1.80
C THR A 29 -11.94 15.07 -2.40
N THR A 30 -12.10 14.18 -3.38
CA THR A 30 -13.38 13.89 -4.04
C THR A 30 -14.37 13.27 -3.06
N ALA A 31 -13.95 12.26 -2.29
CA ALA A 31 -14.78 11.63 -1.27
C ALA A 31 -15.20 12.64 -0.19
N LEU A 32 -14.27 13.47 0.29
CA LEU A 32 -14.59 14.52 1.27
C LEU A 32 -15.57 15.56 0.73
N LYS A 33 -15.43 15.95 -0.54
CA LYS A 33 -16.39 16.87 -1.18
C LYS A 33 -17.76 16.24 -1.36
N LYS A 34 -17.85 14.94 -1.70
CA LYS A 34 -19.12 14.22 -1.75
C LYS A 34 -19.78 14.15 -0.37
N ALA A 35 -19.02 13.89 0.69
CA ALA A 35 -19.55 13.94 2.06
C ALA A 35 -20.05 15.35 2.43
N ALA A 36 -19.25 16.38 2.12
CA ALA A 36 -19.56 17.77 2.48
C ALA A 36 -20.76 18.32 1.71
N TYR A 37 -20.78 18.16 0.39
CA TYR A 37 -21.71 18.83 -0.52
C TYR A 37 -22.79 17.91 -1.10
N GLY A 38 -22.59 16.60 -1.06
CA GLY A 38 -23.45 15.62 -1.71
C GLY A 38 -23.22 15.54 -3.22
N GLY A 39 -24.02 14.71 -3.90
CA GLY A 39 -24.00 14.55 -5.35
C GLY A 39 -22.61 14.18 -5.88
N ALA A 40 -22.15 14.89 -6.91
CA ALA A 40 -20.82 14.68 -7.49
C ALA A 40 -19.69 15.34 -6.67
N GLY A 41 -19.99 16.13 -5.63
CA GLY A 41 -18.99 16.89 -4.87
C GLY A 41 -18.32 18.03 -5.66
N THR A 42 -18.89 18.44 -6.79
CA THR A 42 -18.31 19.48 -7.66
C THR A 42 -18.81 20.88 -7.36
N ASP A 43 -19.93 20.99 -6.64
CA ASP A 43 -20.57 22.26 -6.37
C ASP A 43 -19.78 23.07 -5.34
N ARG A 44 -19.58 24.36 -5.64
CA ARG A 44 -18.89 25.30 -4.73
C ARG A 44 -19.82 25.81 -3.63
N VAL A 45 -21.12 25.79 -3.89
CA VAL A 45 -22.20 26.14 -2.97
C VAL A 45 -23.08 24.91 -2.79
N PRO A 46 -23.26 24.39 -1.56
CA PRO A 46 -24.09 23.24 -1.32
C PRO A 46 -25.55 23.52 -1.63
N LYS A 47 -26.26 22.46 -2.02
CA LYS A 47 -27.67 22.50 -2.38
C LYS A 47 -28.49 21.53 -1.54
N LEU A 48 -29.80 21.79 -1.48
CA LEU A 48 -30.79 20.85 -0.98
C LEU A 48 -31.08 19.77 -2.04
N LEU A 49 -30.36 18.65 -2.00
CA LEU A 49 -30.42 17.63 -3.07
C LEU A 49 -31.55 16.60 -2.93
N GLY A 50 -32.15 16.47 -1.74
CA GLY A 50 -33.25 15.53 -1.50
C GLY A 50 -34.58 16.06 -2.01
N ALA A 51 -35.56 15.16 -2.20
CA ALA A 51 -36.91 15.57 -2.55
C ALA A 51 -37.58 16.29 -1.37
N GLY A 52 -37.96 17.55 -1.58
CA GLY A 52 -38.62 18.36 -0.56
C GLY A 52 -38.98 19.77 -1.04
N ASN A 53 -39.95 20.39 -0.37
CA ASN A 53 -40.40 21.77 -0.57
C ASN A 53 -40.48 22.59 0.73
N ASP A 54 -40.15 22.00 1.87
CA ASP A 54 -40.08 22.67 3.15
C ASP A 54 -38.90 22.14 4.00
N ARG A 55 -38.59 22.86 5.08
CA ARG A 55 -37.50 22.52 5.99
C ARG A 55 -37.70 21.15 6.64
N GLN A 56 -38.93 20.83 7.03
CA GLN A 56 -39.24 19.57 7.70
C GLN A 56 -38.97 18.36 6.80
N GLN A 57 -39.27 18.45 5.50
CA GLN A 57 -38.99 17.37 4.55
C GLN A 57 -37.48 17.19 4.32
N HIS A 58 -36.73 18.29 4.24
CA HIS A 58 -35.29 18.23 4.02
C HIS A 58 -34.50 17.80 5.28
N CYS A 59 -34.99 18.14 6.47
CA CYS A 59 -34.32 17.91 7.76
C CYS A 59 -34.91 16.74 8.56
N GLY A 60 -36.13 16.33 8.23
CA GLY A 60 -36.82 15.14 8.71
C GLY A 60 -37.82 15.37 9.85
N THR A 61 -38.51 14.28 10.19
CA THR A 61 -39.50 14.17 11.27
C THR A 61 -39.16 12.97 12.17
N ALA A 62 -39.92 12.82 13.26
CA ALA A 62 -39.76 11.67 14.16
C ALA A 62 -39.85 10.29 13.50
N ASN A 63 -40.44 10.20 12.31
CA ASN A 63 -40.63 8.93 11.62
C ASN A 63 -40.05 8.93 10.19
N SER A 64 -39.31 9.97 9.81
CA SER A 64 -38.77 10.06 8.45
C SER A 64 -37.48 10.86 8.44
N ALA A 65 -36.43 10.26 7.89
CA ALA A 65 -35.13 10.89 7.77
C ALA A 65 -35.20 12.10 6.84
N GLY A 66 -34.39 13.12 7.11
CA GLY A 66 -34.35 14.33 6.29
C GLY A 66 -33.82 14.07 4.89
N ALA A 67 -34.63 14.37 3.87
CA ALA A 67 -34.31 14.02 2.49
C ALA A 67 -32.98 14.60 1.99
N SER A 68 -32.60 15.81 2.44
CA SER A 68 -31.31 16.42 2.11
C SER A 68 -30.26 16.18 3.19
N ALA A 69 -30.66 16.16 4.46
CA ALA A 69 -29.74 15.92 5.58
C ALA A 69 -29.03 14.55 5.46
N THR A 70 -29.70 13.53 4.93
CA THR A 70 -29.08 12.22 4.68
C THR A 70 -28.07 12.22 3.55
N ILE A 71 -28.06 13.24 2.69
CA ILE A 71 -27.21 13.30 1.49
C ILE A 71 -25.89 14.02 1.76
N SER A 72 -25.91 15.13 2.51
CA SER A 72 -24.69 15.92 2.73
C SER A 72 -24.58 16.52 4.12
N VAL A 73 -23.33 16.71 4.56
CA VAL A 73 -23.01 17.41 5.81
C VAL A 73 -23.49 18.86 5.73
N ALA A 74 -23.35 19.53 4.59
CA ALA A 74 -23.81 20.91 4.44
C ALA A 74 -25.33 21.05 4.62
N ALA A 75 -26.13 20.14 4.06
CA ALA A 75 -27.58 20.14 4.29
C ALA A 75 -27.92 19.84 5.76
N THR A 76 -27.19 18.92 6.39
CA THR A 76 -27.31 18.67 7.84
C THR A 76 -27.02 19.96 8.61
N ILE A 77 -25.93 20.65 8.32
CA ILE A 77 -25.57 21.92 8.96
C ILE A 77 -26.63 22.99 8.71
N ALA A 78 -27.19 23.11 7.50
CA ALA A 78 -28.29 24.05 7.24
C ALA A 78 -29.52 23.78 8.12
N CYS A 79 -29.87 22.51 8.33
CA CYS A 79 -30.93 22.11 9.23
C CYS A 79 -30.71 22.56 10.68
N LEU A 80 -29.45 22.62 11.13
CA LEU A 80 -29.09 23.11 12.46
C LEU A 80 -28.94 24.64 12.53
N CYS A 81 -28.38 25.24 11.50
CA CYS A 81 -27.86 26.60 11.59
C CYS A 81 -28.79 27.63 10.96
N SER A 82 -29.47 27.32 9.86
CA SER A 82 -30.18 28.33 9.09
C SER A 82 -31.35 28.95 9.88
N SER A 83 -31.47 30.27 9.76
CA SER A 83 -32.66 31.00 10.18
C SER A 83 -33.78 30.75 9.18
N GLY A 84 -35.01 30.58 9.67
CA GLY A 84 -36.23 30.65 8.89
C GLY A 84 -36.90 32.02 9.02
N SER A 85 -38.18 32.08 8.69
CA SER A 85 -39.02 33.26 8.94
C SER A 85 -39.86 33.09 10.21
N GLY A 86 -40.39 34.19 10.75
CA GLY A 86 -41.26 34.16 11.92
C GLY A 86 -40.62 33.47 13.12
N SER A 87 -41.28 32.44 13.66
CA SER A 87 -40.83 31.69 14.83
C SER A 87 -39.60 30.80 14.61
N ALA A 88 -39.13 30.67 13.36
CA ALA A 88 -37.87 30.02 13.01
C ALA A 88 -36.72 31.03 12.76
N GLY A 89 -36.96 32.34 12.93
CA GLY A 89 -35.99 33.39 12.67
C GLY A 89 -34.90 33.52 13.74
N SER A 90 -33.82 34.22 13.38
CA SER A 90 -32.71 34.58 14.28
C SER A 90 -32.03 33.39 14.98
N ASN A 91 -31.82 32.31 14.24
CA ASN A 91 -31.18 31.10 14.76
C ASN A 91 -29.70 31.36 15.08
N THR A 92 -29.34 31.17 16.35
CA THR A 92 -27.97 31.30 16.88
C THR A 92 -27.39 29.94 17.34
N GLY A 93 -28.02 28.83 16.95
CA GLY A 93 -27.64 27.49 17.42
C GLY A 93 -26.23 27.04 17.01
N CYS A 94 -25.66 27.64 15.96
CA CYS A 94 -24.32 27.29 15.47
C CYS A 94 -23.23 28.31 15.78
N TYR A 95 -23.59 29.57 16.03
CA TYR A 95 -22.68 30.63 16.47
C TYR A 95 -23.46 31.81 17.08
N THR A 96 -22.80 32.69 17.82
CA THR A 96 -23.45 33.68 18.70
C THR A 96 -24.28 34.75 17.98
N THR A 97 -24.07 34.95 16.68
CA THR A 97 -24.86 35.86 15.85
C THR A 97 -25.87 35.06 15.03
N ALA A 98 -27.02 35.66 14.70
CA ALA A 98 -28.01 34.99 13.85
C ALA A 98 -27.44 34.69 12.46
N THR A 99 -27.71 33.51 11.95
CA THR A 99 -27.47 33.16 10.53
C THR A 99 -28.44 33.90 9.61
N GLU A 100 -28.06 34.05 8.33
CA GLU A 100 -29.00 34.58 7.34
C GLU A 100 -30.21 33.65 7.15
N THR A 101 -31.31 34.25 6.69
CA THR A 101 -32.57 33.54 6.45
C THR A 101 -32.47 32.66 5.20
N GLN A 102 -32.69 31.36 5.36
CA GLN A 102 -32.97 30.46 4.25
C GLN A 102 -34.41 30.68 3.78
N ALA A 103 -34.58 31.55 2.78
CA ALA A 103 -35.90 31.92 2.28
C ALA A 103 -36.64 30.78 1.56
N ALA A 104 -35.90 29.84 0.94
CA ALA A 104 -36.49 28.77 0.15
C ALA A 104 -35.91 27.40 0.54
N TRP A 105 -36.81 26.45 0.79
CA TRP A 105 -36.50 25.06 1.12
C TRP A 105 -36.97 24.13 0.00
N ASN A 106 -36.77 24.53 -1.25
CA ASN A 106 -37.08 23.68 -2.39
C ASN A 106 -35.87 22.85 -2.80
N THR A 107 -36.13 21.67 -3.34
CA THR A 107 -35.09 20.84 -3.97
C THR A 107 -34.28 21.64 -4.98
N GLY A 108 -32.95 21.51 -4.94
CA GLY A 108 -32.00 22.19 -5.81
C GLY A 108 -31.61 23.61 -5.37
N THR A 109 -32.26 24.16 -4.34
CA THR A 109 -31.93 25.50 -3.81
C THR A 109 -30.57 25.47 -3.12
N ASP A 110 -29.81 26.55 -3.30
CA ASP A 110 -28.57 26.78 -2.57
C ASP A 110 -28.82 26.96 -1.07
N ILE A 111 -27.89 26.47 -0.26
CA ILE A 111 -27.87 26.75 1.17
C ILE A 111 -27.35 28.17 1.36
N ALA A 112 -28.23 29.04 1.82
CA ALA A 112 -27.94 30.42 2.21
C ALA A 112 -26.93 30.44 3.37
N ASP A 113 -26.21 31.54 3.48
CA ASP A 113 -25.22 31.80 4.53
C ASP A 113 -24.03 30.81 4.61
N TRP A 114 -23.89 29.89 3.65
CA TRP A 114 -22.89 28.83 3.73
C TRP A 114 -21.45 29.36 3.86
N GLU A 115 -21.12 30.47 3.20
CA GLU A 115 -19.79 31.10 3.32
C GLU A 115 -19.54 31.64 4.74
N ALA A 116 -20.53 32.25 5.38
CA ALA A 116 -20.40 32.73 6.75
C ALA A 116 -20.28 31.56 7.73
N ILE A 117 -21.09 30.51 7.55
CA ILE A 117 -21.01 29.26 8.33
C ILE A 117 -19.61 28.65 8.22
N LYS A 118 -19.07 28.50 7.01
CA LYS A 118 -17.69 28.01 6.80
C LYS A 118 -16.66 28.89 7.50
N THR A 119 -16.82 30.20 7.39
CA THR A 119 -15.90 31.18 7.99
C THR A 119 -15.88 31.06 9.51
N LYS A 120 -17.06 30.96 10.14
CA LYS A 120 -17.18 30.74 11.59
C LYS A 120 -16.69 29.36 12.01
N CYS A 121 -16.98 28.31 11.25
CA CYS A 121 -16.45 26.98 11.52
C CYS A 121 -14.91 26.99 11.59
N ARG A 122 -14.23 27.72 10.69
CA ARG A 122 -12.76 27.85 10.72
C ARG A 122 -12.21 28.59 11.95
N THR A 123 -13.00 29.47 12.58
CA THR A 123 -12.57 30.21 13.77
C THR A 123 -12.87 29.47 15.06
N GLU A 124 -13.99 28.74 15.11
CA GLU A 124 -14.46 28.06 16.32
C GLU A 124 -14.01 26.59 16.41
N ALA A 125 -13.74 25.92 15.28
CA ALA A 125 -13.35 24.51 15.27
C ALA A 125 -11.82 24.34 15.44
N PRO A 126 -11.36 23.24 16.07
CA PRO A 126 -9.94 22.91 16.11
C PRO A 126 -9.34 22.80 14.71
N THR A 127 -8.16 23.38 14.51
CA THR A 127 -7.44 23.27 13.24
C THR A 127 -7.00 21.81 13.02
N VAL A 128 -7.67 21.12 12.11
CA VAL A 128 -7.23 19.81 11.61
C VAL A 128 -6.11 20.03 10.59
N LYS A 129 -4.90 19.56 10.91
CA LYS A 129 -3.70 19.79 10.08
C LYS A 129 -3.67 18.94 8.81
N SER A 130 -4.27 17.76 8.84
CA SER A 130 -4.32 16.83 7.71
C SER A 130 -5.49 15.85 7.82
N ALA A 131 -6.00 15.42 6.68
CA ALA A 131 -7.02 14.38 6.58
C ALA A 131 -6.36 12.99 6.51
N THR A 132 -5.72 12.56 7.60
CA THR A 132 -5.12 11.21 7.69
C THR A 132 -6.20 10.14 7.82
N ALA A 133 -5.86 8.89 7.51
CA ALA A 133 -6.77 7.76 7.66
C ALA A 133 -7.28 7.63 9.10
N GLU A 134 -6.38 7.81 10.08
CA GLU A 134 -6.73 7.78 11.51
C GLU A 134 -7.70 8.91 11.87
N THR A 135 -7.40 10.15 11.50
CA THR A 135 -8.24 11.32 11.79
C THR A 135 -9.63 11.17 11.18
N LEU A 136 -9.71 10.68 9.94
CA LEU A 136 -10.98 10.45 9.26
C LEU A 136 -11.80 9.34 9.93
N LYS A 137 -11.16 8.23 10.34
CA LYS A 137 -11.83 7.16 11.09
C LYS A 137 -12.34 7.64 12.44
N GLU A 138 -11.57 8.47 13.16
CA GLU A 138 -12.01 9.09 14.41
C GLU A 138 -13.20 10.01 14.23
N LEU A 139 -13.13 10.88 13.21
CA LEU A 139 -14.23 11.78 12.85
C LEU A 139 -15.51 11.00 12.52
N THR A 140 -15.42 9.97 11.68
CA THR A 140 -16.57 9.12 11.33
C THR A 140 -17.16 8.49 12.59
N ARG A 141 -16.33 7.90 13.46
CA ARG A 141 -16.81 7.32 14.73
C ARG A 141 -17.49 8.35 15.62
N ALA A 142 -16.92 9.55 15.75
CA ALA A 142 -17.48 10.62 16.56
C ALA A 142 -18.85 11.09 16.00
N LEU A 143 -18.96 11.24 14.69
CA LEU A 143 -20.22 11.62 14.03
C LEU A 143 -21.27 10.52 14.13
N THR A 144 -20.89 9.25 13.95
CA THR A 144 -21.78 8.11 14.18
C THR A 144 -22.25 8.09 15.64
N ALA A 145 -21.33 8.22 16.60
CA ALA A 145 -21.69 8.26 18.02
C ALA A 145 -22.65 9.42 18.33
N LEU A 146 -22.43 10.60 17.74
CA LEU A 146 -23.32 11.75 17.88
C LEU A 146 -24.74 11.47 17.37
N ILE A 147 -24.89 10.74 16.27
CA ILE A 147 -26.20 10.32 15.73
C ILE A 147 -26.91 9.38 16.72
N TYR A 148 -26.19 8.47 17.36
CA TYR A 148 -26.74 7.52 18.33
C TYR A 148 -26.85 8.06 19.76
N GLU A 149 -26.32 9.25 20.03
CA GLU A 149 -26.39 9.87 21.34
C GLU A 149 -27.85 10.23 21.65
N PRO A 150 -28.40 9.80 22.80
CA PRO A 150 -29.75 10.16 23.19
C PRO A 150 -29.91 11.69 23.33
N LYS A 151 -30.91 12.27 22.66
CA LYS A 151 -31.22 13.69 22.70
C LYS A 151 -32.61 13.98 23.27
N GLY A 152 -32.77 15.21 23.77
CA GLY A 152 -34.01 15.67 24.39
C GLY A 152 -34.35 14.92 25.68
N THR A 153 -35.53 15.19 26.24
CA THR A 153 -35.97 14.57 27.50
C THR A 153 -36.40 13.11 27.34
N ASN A 154 -36.74 12.69 26.11
CA ASN A 154 -37.23 11.35 25.82
C ASN A 154 -36.10 10.38 25.43
N GLY A 155 -34.85 10.86 25.34
CA GLY A 155 -33.71 10.04 24.94
C GLY A 155 -33.79 9.57 23.49
N ASN A 156 -34.31 10.41 22.59
CA ASN A 156 -34.44 10.07 21.18
C ASN A 156 -33.07 9.94 20.52
N ILE A 157 -32.85 8.86 19.79
CA ILE A 157 -31.64 8.63 18.99
C ILE A 157 -31.91 8.89 17.51
N GLY A 158 -30.86 9.06 16.73
CA GLY A 158 -30.95 9.33 15.29
C GLY A 158 -30.99 10.82 14.96
N TYR A 159 -30.58 11.68 15.89
CA TYR A 159 -30.65 13.13 15.74
C TYR A 159 -29.28 13.77 15.89
N ILE A 160 -29.02 14.77 15.05
CA ILE A 160 -27.97 15.77 15.29
C ILE A 160 -28.66 17.10 15.59
N GLY A 161 -28.22 17.80 16.63
CA GLY A 161 -28.94 18.92 17.23
C GLY A 161 -29.80 18.45 18.41
N ASN A 162 -30.70 19.32 18.87
CA ASN A 162 -31.50 19.04 20.06
C ASN A 162 -32.98 18.98 19.68
N PRO A 163 -33.55 17.81 19.30
CA PRO A 163 -34.98 17.66 19.09
C PRO A 163 -35.72 18.02 20.39
N ALA A 164 -36.74 18.85 20.29
CA ALA A 164 -37.45 19.26 21.51
C ALA A 164 -38.37 18.17 22.08
N SER A 165 -38.93 18.48 23.25
CA SER A 165 -39.79 17.60 24.05
C SER A 165 -41.28 17.85 23.76
N GLY A 166 -42.13 16.85 24.04
CA GLY A 166 -43.59 16.94 23.89
C GLY A 166 -44.16 16.36 22.58
N SER A 167 -45.37 16.78 22.19
CA SER A 167 -46.10 16.23 21.02
C SER A 167 -45.56 16.68 19.66
N ALA A 168 -44.72 17.72 19.62
CA ALA A 168 -43.95 18.13 18.44
C ALA A 168 -42.53 17.52 18.41
N ALA A 169 -42.21 16.64 19.38
CA ALA A 169 -40.87 16.09 19.56
C ALA A 169 -40.40 15.37 18.29
N GLY A 170 -39.25 15.82 17.77
CA GLY A 170 -38.56 15.16 16.66
C GLY A 170 -38.83 15.73 15.27
N ASN A 171 -39.67 16.76 15.13
CA ASN A 171 -39.80 17.50 13.87
C ASN A 171 -38.69 18.54 13.74
N CYS A 172 -37.86 18.40 12.70
CA CYS A 172 -36.74 19.27 12.45
C CYS A 172 -37.10 20.43 11.52
N ASP A 173 -38.14 21.19 11.88
CA ASP A 173 -38.65 22.31 11.08
C ASP A 173 -38.03 23.68 11.47
N GLY A 174 -37.18 23.72 12.50
CA GLY A 174 -36.49 24.92 12.97
C GLY A 174 -37.36 25.94 13.68
N ASN A 175 -38.64 25.66 13.91
CA ASN A 175 -39.53 26.56 14.65
C ASN A 175 -39.23 26.50 16.14
N HIS A 176 -38.77 27.59 16.75
CA HIS A 176 -38.44 27.62 18.17
C HIS A 176 -39.68 27.60 19.10
N ALA A 177 -40.89 27.67 18.55
CA ALA A 177 -42.14 27.61 19.31
C ALA A 177 -42.55 26.16 19.61
N ALA A 178 -43.11 25.95 20.81
CA ALA A 178 -43.76 24.70 21.23
C ALA A 178 -42.93 23.41 21.11
N GLY A 179 -41.61 23.52 21.09
CA GLY A 179 -40.74 22.35 21.07
C GLY A 179 -40.55 21.73 19.68
N ALA A 180 -40.51 22.54 18.64
CA ALA A 180 -39.69 22.22 17.48
C ALA A 180 -38.34 22.94 17.59
N THR A 181 -37.33 22.45 16.87
CA THR A 181 -35.93 22.81 17.14
C THR A 181 -35.10 22.63 15.89
N ALA A 182 -33.99 23.36 15.83
CA ALA A 182 -32.99 23.15 14.79
C ALA A 182 -32.27 21.81 15.03
N CYS A 183 -32.60 20.83 14.20
CA CYS A 183 -32.03 19.50 14.21
C CYS A 183 -32.00 18.92 12.80
N ALA A 184 -31.33 17.79 12.65
CA ALA A 184 -31.51 16.89 11.52
C ALA A 184 -31.74 15.48 12.06
N THR A 185 -32.64 14.73 11.44
CA THR A 185 -32.92 13.34 11.84
C THR A 185 -32.63 12.35 10.72
N PHE A 186 -32.18 11.18 11.15
CA PHE A 186 -31.75 10.04 10.36
C PHE A 186 -32.64 8.81 10.69
N THR A 187 -33.73 9.00 11.42
CA THR A 187 -34.68 7.94 11.76
C THR A 187 -35.56 7.58 10.57
N SER A 188 -35.51 6.34 10.09
CA SER A 188 -36.36 5.85 8.99
C SER A 188 -37.63 5.15 9.44
N ALA A 189 -37.69 4.76 10.72
CA ALA A 189 -38.86 4.24 11.41
C ALA A 189 -38.62 4.31 12.93
N ALA A 190 -39.62 3.93 13.74
CA ALA A 190 -39.46 3.78 15.18
C ALA A 190 -38.26 2.87 15.50
N ASN A 191 -37.27 3.40 16.24
CA ASN A 191 -36.02 2.73 16.61
C ASN A 191 -35.11 2.30 15.45
N THR A 192 -35.34 2.78 14.22
CA THR A 192 -34.50 2.47 13.07
C THR A 192 -33.79 3.72 12.59
N ILE A 193 -32.46 3.68 12.60
CA ILE A 193 -31.60 4.75 12.10
C ILE A 193 -31.02 4.31 10.75
N ALA A 194 -31.23 5.13 9.72
CA ALA A 194 -30.54 5.00 8.45
C ALA A 194 -29.31 5.91 8.49
N LEU A 195 -28.12 5.32 8.52
CA LEU A 195 -26.89 6.11 8.48
C LEU A 195 -26.86 6.95 7.19
N PRO A 196 -26.53 8.24 7.30
CA PRO A 196 -26.54 9.13 6.16
C PRO A 196 -25.41 8.78 5.18
N ALA A 197 -25.63 9.06 3.89
CA ALA A 197 -24.69 8.72 2.81
C ALA A 197 -23.30 9.35 3.02
N TRP A 198 -23.25 10.54 3.62
CA TRP A 198 -21.99 11.21 3.91
C TRP A 198 -21.11 10.48 4.93
N ILE A 199 -21.65 9.58 5.78
CA ILE A 199 -20.83 8.69 6.62
C ILE A 199 -20.05 7.70 5.74
N GLY A 200 -20.71 7.10 4.75
CA GLY A 200 -20.05 6.17 3.81
C GLY A 200 -18.98 6.86 2.96
N GLU A 201 -19.19 8.12 2.58
CA GLU A 201 -18.17 8.90 1.87
C GLU A 201 -16.98 9.30 2.77
N LEU A 202 -17.19 9.50 4.08
CA LEU A 202 -16.09 9.68 5.03
C LEU A 202 -15.29 8.38 5.23
N GLU A 203 -15.95 7.22 5.29
CA GLU A 203 -15.28 5.92 5.31
C GLU A 203 -14.50 5.65 4.02
N ASN A 204 -15.05 6.05 2.86
CA ASN A 204 -14.35 6.01 1.59
C ASN A 204 -13.10 6.90 1.61
N ALA A 205 -13.22 8.15 2.07
CA ALA A 205 -12.08 9.04 2.22
C ALA A 205 -11.00 8.46 3.14
N ALA A 206 -11.40 7.81 4.24
CA ALA A 206 -10.46 7.17 5.16
C ALA A 206 -9.70 5.99 4.51
N ARG A 207 -10.37 5.21 3.65
CA ARG A 207 -9.72 4.13 2.89
C ARG A 207 -8.70 4.67 1.88
N GLU A 208 -9.08 5.68 1.12
CA GLU A 208 -8.18 6.33 0.15
C GLU A 208 -6.97 6.96 0.86
N ALA A 209 -7.18 7.57 2.03
CA ALA A 209 -6.09 8.09 2.86
C ALA A 209 -5.15 6.98 3.36
N GLU A 210 -5.68 5.81 3.71
CA GLU A 210 -4.88 4.68 4.17
C GLU A 210 -4.03 4.07 3.04
N GLU A 211 -4.59 4.00 1.83
CA GLU A 211 -3.84 3.59 0.63
C GLU A 211 -2.73 4.58 0.30
N TYR A 212 -3.04 5.87 0.35
CA TYR A 212 -2.07 6.95 0.16
C TYR A 212 -0.92 6.88 1.18
N GLU A 213 -1.24 6.75 2.46
CA GLU A 213 -0.25 6.65 3.54
C GLU A 213 0.65 5.41 3.40
N ARG A 214 0.07 4.26 3.01
CA ARG A 214 0.85 3.05 2.72
C ARG A 214 1.80 3.23 1.54
N ALA A 215 1.34 3.89 0.48
CA ALA A 215 2.20 4.17 -0.67
C ALA A 215 3.35 5.09 -0.28
N ALA A 216 3.08 6.15 0.49
CA ALA A 216 4.11 7.06 0.99
C ALA A 216 5.15 6.35 1.88
N GLN A 217 4.71 5.45 2.77
CA GLN A 217 5.61 4.64 3.61
C GLN A 217 6.48 3.69 2.78
N ALA A 218 5.91 3.05 1.75
CA ALA A 218 6.66 2.18 0.85
C ALA A 218 7.75 2.95 0.07
N THR A 219 7.43 4.16 -0.38
CA THR A 219 8.40 5.06 -1.04
C THR A 219 9.51 5.46 -0.09
N ALA A 220 9.19 5.90 1.13
CA ALA A 220 10.20 6.25 2.13
C ALA A 220 11.11 5.06 2.50
N ALA A 221 10.55 3.85 2.60
CA ALA A 221 11.34 2.64 2.84
C ALA A 221 12.27 2.29 1.67
N ALA A 222 11.82 2.52 0.43
CA ALA A 222 12.64 2.35 -0.76
C ALA A 222 13.78 3.38 -0.79
N GLU A 223 13.51 4.65 -0.48
CA GLU A 223 14.53 5.70 -0.38
C GLU A 223 15.60 5.37 0.67
N ALA A 224 15.18 5.00 1.88
CA ALA A 224 16.10 4.59 2.94
C ALA A 224 16.96 3.37 2.53
N THR A 225 16.39 2.45 1.75
CA THR A 225 17.14 1.31 1.20
C THR A 225 18.19 1.76 0.18
N ILE A 226 17.85 2.74 -0.67
CA ILE A 226 18.78 3.31 -1.66
C ILE A 226 19.92 4.06 -0.97
N GLU A 227 19.64 4.85 0.05
CA GLU A 227 20.66 5.54 0.86
C GLU A 227 21.62 4.55 1.52
N ALA A 228 21.09 3.50 2.16
CA ALA A 228 21.91 2.46 2.78
C ALA A 228 22.81 1.72 1.77
N LEU A 229 22.31 1.46 0.55
CA LEU A 229 23.10 0.87 -0.53
C LEU A 229 24.19 1.83 -1.02
N ASN A 230 23.92 3.14 -1.08
CA ASN A 230 24.91 4.14 -1.46
C ASN A 230 26.04 4.24 -0.41
N GLU A 231 25.73 4.28 0.88
CA GLU A 231 26.73 4.29 1.95
C GLU A 231 27.60 3.02 1.95
N THR A 232 26.98 1.85 1.72
CA THR A 232 27.72 0.60 1.60
C THR A 232 28.71 0.66 0.42
N LEU A 233 28.30 1.25 -0.70
CA LEU A 233 29.16 1.44 -1.87
C LEU A 233 30.33 2.40 -1.60
N GLU A 234 30.10 3.47 -0.83
CA GLU A 234 31.12 4.44 -0.41
C GLU A 234 32.11 3.88 0.62
N SER A 235 31.74 2.86 1.39
CA SER A 235 32.65 2.15 2.31
C SER A 235 33.58 1.13 1.62
N THR A 236 33.28 0.77 0.37
CA THR A 236 34.05 -0.22 -0.42
C THR A 236 35.50 0.17 -0.80
N PRO A 237 35.91 1.43 -0.99
CA PRO A 237 37.30 1.74 -1.36
C PRO A 237 38.30 1.43 -0.23
N HIS A 238 37.87 1.39 1.04
CA HIS A 238 38.74 1.00 2.17
C HIS A 238 39.06 -0.50 2.21
N LEU A 239 38.30 -1.34 1.51
CA LEU A 239 38.62 -2.77 1.33
C LEU A 239 39.61 -3.02 0.19
N THR A 240 39.82 -2.05 -0.70
CA THR A 240 40.77 -2.15 -1.83
C THR A 240 42.13 -1.50 -1.59
N THR A 241 42.31 -0.70 -0.52
CA THR A 241 43.60 -0.02 -0.23
C THR A 241 44.57 -0.80 0.64
N LEU A 242 44.25 -2.03 1.06
CA LEU A 242 45.27 -3.01 1.50
C LEU A 242 46.00 -3.58 0.27
N SER A 243 46.70 -2.71 -0.47
CA SER A 243 47.69 -3.12 -1.46
C SER A 243 49.08 -3.02 -0.82
N VAL A 244 49.64 -4.17 -0.46
CA VAL A 244 51.07 -4.37 -0.18
C VAL A 244 51.85 -3.96 -1.44
N PRO A 245 52.96 -3.18 -1.32
CA PRO A 245 53.63 -2.62 -2.49
C PRO A 245 54.40 -3.69 -3.27
N ILE A 246 54.20 -3.73 -4.58
CA ILE A 246 55.13 -4.39 -5.53
C ILE A 246 55.61 -3.31 -6.49
N ALA A 247 56.91 -3.02 -6.44
CA ALA A 247 57.62 -2.18 -7.41
C ALA A 247 58.14 -3.06 -8.58
N PRO A 248 58.61 -2.48 -9.71
CA PRO A 248 58.00 -2.54 -11.05
C PRO A 248 58.76 -3.53 -11.99
N THR A 249 58.26 -3.96 -13.15
CA THR A 249 58.27 -3.21 -14.42
C THR A 249 57.55 -3.97 -15.57
N ALA A 250 56.78 -3.20 -16.37
CA ALA A 250 56.57 -3.20 -17.84
C ALA A 250 56.25 -4.54 -18.56
N ASN A 251 55.35 -4.66 -19.55
CA ASN A 251 54.64 -3.69 -20.41
C ASN A 251 53.50 -4.42 -21.16
N LYS A 252 52.43 -3.66 -21.49
CA LYS A 252 51.44 -3.84 -22.58
C LYS A 252 50.31 -4.91 -22.49
N SER A 253 49.09 -4.37 -22.44
CA SER A 253 47.73 -4.86 -22.83
C SER A 253 47.67 -5.60 -24.21
N PRO A 254 46.57 -6.27 -24.67
CA PRO A 254 45.24 -6.55 -24.06
C PRO A 254 44.74 -8.03 -24.11
N ALA A 255 43.72 -8.28 -23.29
CA ALA A 255 42.71 -9.37 -23.20
C ALA A 255 42.60 -10.50 -24.26
N HIS A 256 42.43 -11.75 -23.78
CA HIS A 256 41.62 -12.80 -24.45
C HIS A 256 41.02 -13.80 -23.41
N PRO A 257 39.81 -14.35 -23.61
CA PRO A 257 39.04 -15.11 -22.63
C PRO A 257 39.62 -16.53 -22.43
N GLY A 258 40.34 -16.72 -21.33
CA GLY A 258 40.88 -18.03 -20.94
C GLY A 258 40.84 -18.32 -19.44
N ASP A 259 40.48 -17.35 -18.58
CA ASP A 259 40.74 -17.45 -17.14
C ASP A 259 39.80 -18.40 -16.37
N THR A 260 38.58 -18.65 -16.84
CA THR A 260 37.64 -19.53 -16.12
C THR A 260 38.00 -21.02 -16.22
N SER A 261 38.79 -21.41 -17.22
CA SER A 261 39.25 -22.80 -17.44
C SER A 261 40.43 -23.15 -16.54
N LYS A 262 41.37 -22.21 -16.37
CA LYS A 262 42.58 -22.42 -15.55
C LYS A 262 42.28 -22.46 -14.05
N LEU A 263 41.34 -21.66 -13.56
CA LEU A 263 40.92 -21.68 -12.15
C LEU A 263 40.30 -23.04 -11.75
N LYS A 264 39.43 -23.60 -12.61
CA LYS A 264 38.79 -24.90 -12.34
C LYS A 264 39.75 -26.08 -12.45
N GLN A 265 40.70 -26.03 -13.38
CA GLN A 265 41.79 -27.00 -13.43
C GLN A 265 42.68 -26.90 -12.19
N GLN A 266 42.95 -25.69 -11.68
CA GLN A 266 43.70 -25.51 -10.42
C GLN A 266 42.93 -26.02 -9.20
N GLU A 267 41.60 -25.90 -9.15
CA GLU A 267 40.78 -26.45 -8.07
C GLU A 267 40.74 -27.97 -8.08
N ALA A 268 40.49 -28.59 -9.25
CA ALA A 268 40.52 -30.04 -9.39
C ALA A 268 41.92 -30.63 -9.14
N GLU A 269 42.98 -29.92 -9.55
CA GLU A 269 44.36 -30.26 -9.20
C GLU A 269 44.57 -30.21 -7.68
N LYS A 270 44.17 -29.14 -7.00
CA LYS A 270 44.26 -29.07 -5.53
C LYS A 270 43.48 -30.17 -4.83
N GLU A 271 42.34 -30.59 -5.37
CA GLU A 271 41.53 -31.66 -4.82
C GLU A 271 42.24 -33.02 -4.93
N CYS A 272 42.86 -33.34 -6.08
CA CYS A 272 43.70 -34.53 -6.24
C CYS A 272 44.86 -34.54 -5.25
N ASN A 273 45.59 -33.42 -5.14
CA ASN A 273 46.76 -33.32 -4.27
C ASN A 273 46.37 -33.44 -2.78
N THR A 274 45.25 -32.84 -2.38
CA THR A 274 44.80 -32.85 -0.97
C THR A 274 44.21 -34.20 -0.58
N LYS A 275 43.36 -34.81 -1.41
CA LYS A 275 42.67 -36.06 -1.07
C LYS A 275 43.53 -37.30 -1.29
N GLY A 276 44.48 -37.24 -2.23
CA GLY A 276 45.43 -38.32 -2.47
C GLY A 276 46.52 -38.39 -1.39
N GLU A 277 46.78 -37.28 -0.67
CA GLU A 277 47.80 -37.17 0.40
C GLU A 277 49.15 -37.83 0.06
N ASP A 278 49.55 -37.82 -1.21
CA ASP A 278 50.73 -38.52 -1.74
C ASP A 278 50.80 -40.03 -1.50
N LYS A 279 49.68 -40.66 -1.14
CA LYS A 279 49.53 -42.10 -0.98
C LYS A 279 48.95 -42.70 -2.25
N GLN A 280 49.61 -43.71 -2.79
CA GLN A 280 49.17 -44.37 -4.03
C GLN A 280 47.76 -44.97 -3.89
N ASP A 281 47.46 -45.62 -2.76
CA ASP A 281 46.16 -46.27 -2.55
C ASP A 281 45.00 -45.27 -2.44
N GLU A 282 45.24 -44.09 -1.85
CA GLU A 282 44.22 -43.03 -1.77
C GLU A 282 44.05 -42.32 -3.11
N CYS A 283 45.15 -42.07 -3.83
CA CYS A 283 45.09 -41.50 -5.17
C CYS A 283 44.40 -42.44 -6.18
N ASP A 284 44.59 -43.75 -6.06
CA ASP A 284 43.99 -44.74 -6.95
C ASP A 284 42.46 -44.78 -6.84
N LYS A 285 41.90 -44.47 -5.66
CA LYS A 285 40.45 -44.29 -5.47
C LYS A 285 39.90 -43.04 -6.19
N LEU A 286 40.77 -42.10 -6.54
CA LEU A 286 40.43 -40.83 -7.20
C LEU A 286 40.64 -40.87 -8.73
N LYS A 287 41.08 -42.01 -9.29
CA LYS A 287 41.14 -42.23 -10.75
C LYS A 287 39.83 -41.92 -11.49
N PRO A 288 38.63 -42.25 -10.95
CA PRO A 288 37.36 -41.88 -11.59
C PRO A 288 37.11 -40.36 -11.67
N GLN A 289 37.80 -39.57 -10.84
CA GLN A 289 37.77 -38.10 -10.85
C GLN A 289 38.89 -37.51 -11.72
N GLY A 290 39.63 -38.38 -12.42
CA GLY A 290 40.74 -38.00 -13.28
C GLY A 290 42.05 -37.75 -12.55
N CYS A 291 42.23 -38.17 -11.29
CA CYS A 291 43.51 -38.05 -10.59
C CYS A 291 44.45 -39.23 -10.91
N VAL A 292 45.76 -38.97 -11.00
CA VAL A 292 46.78 -39.97 -11.28
C VAL A 292 47.95 -39.84 -10.31
N PHE A 293 48.43 -40.99 -9.82
CA PHE A 293 49.57 -41.05 -8.92
C PHE A 293 50.89 -41.04 -9.72
N ASN A 294 51.76 -40.09 -9.40
CA ASN A 294 53.11 -39.98 -9.93
C ASN A 294 54.13 -40.11 -8.79
N PRO A 295 54.82 -41.26 -8.66
CA PRO A 295 55.78 -41.48 -7.58
C PRO A 295 57.02 -40.58 -7.66
N LYS A 296 57.23 -39.86 -8.77
CA LYS A 296 58.31 -38.89 -8.97
C LYS A 296 57.88 -37.43 -8.70
N GLY A 297 56.67 -37.20 -8.18
CA GLY A 297 56.21 -35.86 -7.79
C GLY A 297 56.88 -35.32 -6.52
N ASP A 298 56.83 -34.00 -6.35
CA ASP A 298 57.28 -33.31 -5.13
C ASP A 298 56.49 -33.77 -3.89
N GLU A 299 57.05 -33.63 -2.69
CA GLU A 299 56.31 -33.84 -1.44
C GLU A 299 55.12 -32.86 -1.38
N GLY A 300 53.94 -33.41 -1.11
CA GLY A 300 52.63 -32.78 -1.21
C GLY A 300 51.97 -32.85 -2.60
N LYS A 301 52.62 -33.44 -3.62
CA LYS A 301 52.16 -33.41 -5.02
C LYS A 301 52.37 -34.68 -5.84
N LYS A 302 52.25 -35.85 -5.22
CA LYS A 302 52.35 -37.15 -5.91
C LYS A 302 51.02 -37.63 -6.46
N CYS A 303 49.90 -36.99 -6.12
CA CYS A 303 48.59 -37.27 -6.71
C CYS A 303 48.06 -36.04 -7.46
N THR A 304 48.12 -36.06 -8.79
CA THR A 304 47.87 -34.87 -9.63
C THR A 304 46.74 -35.11 -10.63
N LEU A 305 46.13 -34.06 -11.18
CA LEU A 305 45.07 -34.22 -12.17
C LEU A 305 45.64 -34.66 -13.53
N SER A 306 45.07 -35.72 -14.11
CA SER A 306 45.41 -36.24 -15.43
C SER A 306 45.02 -35.26 -16.55
N GLU A 307 45.64 -35.45 -17.72
CA GLU A 307 45.32 -34.65 -18.92
C GLU A 307 43.88 -34.88 -19.41
N GLU A 308 43.31 -36.06 -19.16
CA GLU A 308 41.90 -36.38 -19.40
C GLU A 308 40.98 -35.63 -18.42
N GLY A 309 41.31 -35.62 -17.12
CA GLY A 309 40.57 -34.89 -16.10
C GLY A 309 40.55 -33.37 -16.33
N LYS A 310 41.65 -32.82 -16.86
CA LYS A 310 41.74 -31.40 -17.28
C LYS A 310 40.77 -31.05 -18.41
N LYS A 311 40.43 -31.99 -19.30
CA LYS A 311 39.51 -31.77 -20.42
C LYS A 311 38.05 -31.85 -19.99
N GLU A 312 37.71 -32.73 -19.04
CA GLU A 312 36.34 -32.85 -18.52
C GLU A 312 35.93 -31.67 -17.62
N ALA A 313 36.87 -31.14 -16.82
CA ALA A 313 36.65 -29.95 -15.97
C ALA A 313 36.23 -28.69 -16.76
N VAL A 314 36.50 -28.67 -18.08
CA VAL A 314 36.19 -27.55 -18.98
C VAL A 314 34.81 -27.71 -19.65
N LYS A 315 34.28 -28.94 -19.79
CA LYS A 315 33.02 -29.21 -20.51
C LYS A 315 31.74 -28.97 -19.72
N GLY A 316 31.79 -28.81 -18.39
CA GLY A 316 30.62 -28.57 -17.53
C GLY A 316 30.02 -27.14 -17.59
N ALA A 317 30.06 -26.48 -18.74
CA ALA A 317 29.80 -25.04 -18.88
C ALA A 317 28.57 -24.73 -19.77
N GLU A 318 27.36 -24.96 -19.27
CA GLU A 318 26.20 -24.12 -19.61
C GLU A 318 25.41 -23.83 -18.31
N LYS A 319 25.27 -22.54 -18.03
CA LYS A 319 24.76 -21.92 -16.77
C LYS A 319 23.25 -21.58 -16.96
N PRO A 320 22.45 -21.23 -15.92
CA PRO A 320 22.72 -20.04 -15.11
C PRO A 320 22.49 -20.14 -13.59
N THR A 321 23.30 -19.32 -12.92
CA THR A 321 23.11 -18.57 -11.66
C THR A 321 21.64 -18.32 -11.30
N GLU A 322 21.18 -18.38 -10.04
CA GLU A 322 21.51 -17.44 -8.94
C GLU A 322 20.88 -17.94 -7.61
N GLY A 323 21.60 -17.77 -6.49
CA GLY A 323 21.09 -17.67 -5.10
C GLY A 323 20.19 -18.77 -4.50
N ALA A 324 20.78 -19.70 -3.72
CA ALA A 324 20.11 -20.32 -2.56
C ALA A 324 21.09 -21.04 -1.64
N LYS A 325 20.83 -20.97 -0.33
CA LYS A 325 21.42 -21.85 0.71
C LYS A 325 21.19 -23.33 0.37
N PRO A 326 21.99 -24.26 0.94
CA PRO A 326 22.04 -25.65 0.49
C PRO A 326 20.70 -26.35 0.75
N GLY A 327 20.05 -26.82 -0.31
CA GLY A 327 18.81 -27.58 -0.17
C GLY A 327 18.25 -28.01 -1.52
N VAL A 328 18.57 -29.25 -1.91
CA VAL A 328 17.91 -30.11 -2.92
C VAL A 328 17.67 -29.55 -4.33
N ASN A 329 18.40 -30.09 -5.31
CA ASN A 329 18.29 -29.68 -6.72
C ASN A 329 17.13 -30.41 -7.44
N CYS A 330 15.91 -29.87 -7.31
CA CYS A 330 14.69 -30.40 -7.92
C CYS A 330 14.80 -30.60 -9.44
N SER A 331 15.60 -29.78 -10.12
CA SER A 331 15.75 -29.76 -11.58
C SER A 331 16.36 -31.03 -12.19
N THR A 332 16.88 -31.93 -11.34
CA THR A 332 17.49 -33.21 -11.77
C THR A 332 16.48 -34.34 -11.97
N HIS A 333 15.23 -34.17 -11.52
CA HIS A 333 14.17 -35.16 -11.64
C HIS A 333 13.38 -34.98 -12.94
N THR A 334 13.48 -35.94 -13.84
CA THR A 334 12.87 -35.90 -15.19
C THR A 334 11.52 -36.59 -15.28
N THR A 335 11.02 -37.16 -14.18
CA THR A 335 9.69 -37.76 -14.09
C THR A 335 8.91 -37.18 -12.93
N LYS A 336 7.57 -37.15 -13.07
CA LYS A 336 6.68 -36.62 -12.04
C LYS A 336 6.81 -37.38 -10.73
N GLU A 337 6.93 -38.70 -10.80
CA GLU A 337 7.06 -39.58 -9.65
C GLU A 337 8.35 -39.28 -8.86
N THR A 338 9.47 -39.10 -9.55
CA THR A 338 10.75 -38.81 -8.90
C THR A 338 10.84 -37.38 -8.38
N CYS A 339 10.18 -36.43 -9.03
CA CYS A 339 10.05 -35.05 -8.57
C CYS A 339 9.23 -34.92 -7.28
N GLU A 340 8.11 -35.64 -7.21
CA GLU A 340 7.19 -35.57 -6.08
C GLU A 340 7.60 -36.42 -4.88
N ALA A 341 8.54 -37.34 -5.08
CA ALA A 341 9.10 -38.22 -4.04
C ALA A 341 10.31 -37.60 -3.32
N VAL A 342 10.73 -36.38 -3.68
CA VAL A 342 11.88 -35.72 -3.08
C VAL A 342 11.65 -35.47 -1.59
N PRO A 343 12.45 -36.10 -0.69
CA PRO A 343 12.28 -35.93 0.74
C PRO A 343 12.88 -34.60 1.20
N GLY A 344 12.17 -33.90 2.08
CA GLY A 344 12.66 -32.70 2.77
C GLY A 344 11.54 -31.86 3.37
N THR A 345 11.90 -30.85 4.15
CA THR A 345 10.94 -29.93 4.78
C THR A 345 10.45 -28.91 3.73
N PRO A 346 9.16 -28.90 3.38
CA PRO A 346 8.65 -27.92 2.42
C PRO A 346 8.69 -26.50 3.00
N PRO A 347 8.90 -25.46 2.17
CA PRO A 347 8.82 -24.08 2.60
C PRO A 347 7.40 -23.71 3.08
N THR A 348 7.32 -22.75 4.00
CA THR A 348 6.07 -22.33 4.67
C THR A 348 4.94 -22.09 3.66
N GLY A 349 3.82 -22.81 3.82
CA GLY A 349 2.65 -22.70 2.95
C GLY A 349 2.63 -23.65 1.74
N LYS A 350 3.57 -24.61 1.64
CA LYS A 350 3.60 -25.63 0.58
C LYS A 350 3.58 -27.05 1.16
N ALA A 351 3.04 -27.99 0.37
CA ALA A 351 2.95 -29.39 0.76
C ALA A 351 4.21 -30.21 0.44
N LYS A 352 5.06 -29.77 -0.52
CA LYS A 352 6.25 -30.49 -1.01
C LYS A 352 7.43 -29.55 -1.29
N VAL A 353 8.66 -30.08 -1.28
CA VAL A 353 9.90 -29.34 -1.58
C VAL A 353 10.00 -29.02 -3.07
N CYS A 354 9.76 -30.02 -3.92
CA CYS A 354 9.75 -29.90 -5.38
C CYS A 354 8.33 -30.08 -5.94
N GLY A 355 8.02 -29.38 -7.03
CA GLY A 355 6.72 -29.45 -7.71
C GLY A 355 6.87 -29.66 -9.22
N TRP A 356 5.97 -30.44 -9.82
CA TRP A 356 5.94 -30.70 -11.25
C TRP A 356 5.09 -29.64 -11.98
N ILE A 357 5.71 -28.82 -12.84
CA ILE A 357 5.06 -27.72 -13.54
C ILE A 357 5.60 -27.63 -14.97
N GLU A 358 4.70 -27.57 -15.96
CA GLU A 358 5.06 -27.45 -17.40
C GLU A 358 6.08 -28.54 -17.82
N ASP A 359 5.81 -29.79 -17.44
CA ASP A 359 6.65 -30.95 -17.73
C ASP A 359 8.10 -30.89 -17.20
N LYS A 360 8.32 -30.07 -16.16
CA LYS A 360 9.61 -29.98 -15.48
C LYS A 360 9.44 -29.94 -13.97
N CYS A 361 10.37 -30.57 -13.26
CA CYS A 361 10.45 -30.46 -11.81
C CYS A 361 11.10 -29.14 -11.40
N LYS A 362 10.41 -28.33 -10.60
CA LYS A 362 10.87 -27.01 -10.14
C LYS A 362 10.87 -26.93 -8.61
N ASP A 363 11.77 -26.11 -8.07
CA ASP A 363 11.82 -25.82 -6.65
C ASP A 363 10.60 -24.97 -6.23
N SER A 364 9.97 -25.31 -5.09
CA SER A 364 8.78 -24.61 -4.62
C SER A 364 9.03 -23.16 -4.21
N SER A 365 10.29 -22.75 -4.03
CA SER A 365 10.71 -21.38 -3.75
C SER A 365 10.59 -20.48 -4.99
N ILE A 366 10.79 -21.02 -6.20
CA ILE A 366 10.65 -20.27 -7.47
C ILE A 366 9.19 -19.87 -7.72
N LEU A 367 8.23 -20.62 -7.18
CA LEU A 367 6.80 -20.30 -7.27
C LEU A 367 6.43 -19.03 -6.52
N VAL A 368 7.13 -18.73 -5.42
CA VAL A 368 6.88 -17.52 -4.62
C VAL A 368 7.26 -16.27 -5.41
N ASN A 369 8.35 -16.33 -6.18
CA ASN A 369 8.86 -15.17 -6.92
C ASN A 369 8.05 -14.84 -8.19
N LYS A 370 7.35 -15.82 -8.79
CA LYS A 370 6.50 -15.59 -9.97
C LYS A 370 5.09 -15.10 -9.65
N HIS A 371 4.52 -15.50 -8.52
CA HIS A 371 3.20 -14.96 -8.13
C HIS A 371 3.28 -13.49 -7.74
N PHE A 372 4.37 -13.04 -7.12
CA PHE A 372 4.59 -11.63 -6.79
C PHE A 372 4.85 -10.77 -8.05
N ALA A 373 5.46 -11.35 -9.09
CA ALA A 373 5.76 -10.65 -10.35
C ALA A 373 4.57 -10.55 -11.32
N LEU A 374 3.56 -11.43 -11.22
CA LEU A 374 2.43 -11.48 -12.16
C LEU A 374 1.13 -10.85 -11.64
N SER A 375 0.98 -10.63 -10.33
CA SER A 375 -0.24 -10.03 -9.77
C SER A 375 -0.22 -8.50 -9.59
N VAL A 376 0.79 -7.80 -10.11
CA VAL A 376 0.90 -6.32 -9.99
C VAL A 376 1.06 -5.60 -11.34
N VAL A 377 1.05 -6.32 -12.48
CA VAL A 377 1.32 -5.71 -13.81
C VAL A 377 0.23 -5.98 -14.85
N SER A 378 -0.98 -6.41 -14.48
CA SER A 378 -2.06 -6.60 -15.47
C SER A 378 -3.44 -6.23 -14.96
N ALA A 379 -3.71 -4.92 -14.92
CA ALA A 379 -5.07 -4.38 -14.99
C ALA A 379 -5.19 -2.96 -15.61
N ALA A 380 -4.13 -2.37 -16.18
CA ALA A 380 -4.18 -1.00 -16.71
C ALA A 380 -3.88 -0.83 -18.21
N PHE A 381 -3.68 -1.92 -18.98
CA PHE A 381 -3.32 -1.83 -20.41
C PHE A 381 -4.15 -2.76 -21.31
N VAL A 382 -5.49 -2.71 -21.23
CA VAL A 382 -6.36 -3.15 -22.35
C VAL A 382 -7.64 -2.30 -22.37
N ALA A 383 -7.54 -1.02 -22.77
CA ALA A 383 -8.72 -0.20 -23.09
C ALA A 383 -8.43 1.01 -23.99
N LEU A 384 -7.47 0.90 -24.92
CA LEU A 384 -7.29 1.91 -25.99
C LEU A 384 -6.88 1.21 -27.29
N LEU A 385 -7.78 0.39 -27.81
CA LEU A 385 -7.92 0.11 -29.24
C LEU A 385 -9.42 -0.09 -29.49
N PHE A 386 -10.09 1.01 -29.84
CA PHE A 386 -11.21 1.21 -30.79
C PHE A 386 -11.96 2.50 -30.43
#